data_AF-A0A8S4E1Z5-F1
#
_entry.id   AF-A0A8S4E1Z5-F1
#
_cell.length_a   1.000
_cell.length_b   1.000
_cell.length_c   1.000
_cell.angle_alpha   90.00
_cell.angle_beta   90.00
_cell.angle_gamma   90.00
#
_symmetry.space_group_name_H-M   'P 1'
#
loop_
_entity.id
_entity.type
_entity.pdbx_description
1 polymer ?
#
loop_
_entity_poly.entity_id
_entity_poly.type
_entity_poly.pdbx_seq_one_letter_code
_entity_poly.pdbx_strand_id
1 'polypeptide(L)'
;MQDKKSTLYLFEEELGFLNANPAPHQKARVANYGLMDQIAALHWVQQNIALFGGDPGNITLMGHGSGAACINFLMISPTVMPGLFHRAILLSGSALSSWAIVDDPVYYSLKLAKHMNCTIPEDMAKDHEAIVDCLRDATIEELLSIELTAPNFLTAFGPSVDGVVIKTDFAKDFLTSYPTGDFPSFGPLNNMNQNFNIHTKRSDSGRRLFQNKYDLLFGVVASEALWKFSAHDIQNGIEPDKRDRMLRTYVRNAYTYHLSEIFYTIVNEYTDWERTVENPINTRDATVAALSDAQYVAPLVQSGDLLSGGPKPTLTEEDGPRRPTKTFFYVFDYQTKDGYYPQRMGSVHGEELPYVFGAPVVDGFGHFPRNYTKSEIALAESMMLFIANFARTGNPNDNLRQEVLLPASRERNKFRPVNWEEYDSTHQKYLEIGMKPPAQEPLPGSPAVGVAATSSRTAPGGDGRRRRTTQPVQKPQRTRSVLRGWSALTRSPAPSRQRPNTQNKRLRLC
;
A
#
# COMPACT_ATOMS: atom_id res chain seq x y z
N MET A 1 26.94 6.11 -31.11
CA MET A 1 26.09 6.68 -30.05
C MET A 1 24.84 5.81 -29.96
N GLN A 2 24.80 4.88 -29.01
CA GLN A 2 23.64 4.01 -28.78
C GLN A 2 22.53 4.82 -28.11
N ASP A 3 21.35 4.88 -28.73
CA ASP A 3 20.12 5.34 -28.09
C ASP A 3 19.87 4.46 -26.85
N LYS A 4 20.04 5.05 -25.66
CA LYS A 4 19.78 4.39 -24.37
C LYS A 4 18.27 4.26 -24.13
N LYS A 5 17.63 3.35 -24.87
CA LYS A 5 16.26 2.88 -24.61
C LYS A 5 16.29 2.01 -23.36
N SER A 6 15.30 2.17 -22.47
CA SER A 6 15.15 1.30 -21.30
C SER A 6 14.75 -0.10 -21.76
N THR A 7 15.37 -1.14 -21.21
CA THR A 7 15.04 -2.53 -21.53
C THR A 7 14.06 -3.07 -20.49
N LEU A 8 12.89 -3.50 -20.95
CA LEU A 8 11.83 -4.08 -20.10
C LEU A 8 11.95 -5.60 -20.10
N TYR A 9 11.95 -6.20 -18.91
CA TYR A 9 11.89 -7.66 -18.71
C TYR A 9 10.65 -7.98 -17.87
N LEU A 10 9.94 -9.03 -18.26
CA LEU A 10 8.82 -9.59 -17.52
C LEU A 10 9.27 -10.93 -16.94
N PHE A 11 9.04 -11.14 -15.65
CA PHE A 11 9.27 -12.40 -14.98
C PHE A 11 7.94 -13.07 -14.68
N GLU A 12 7.89 -14.37 -14.93
CA GLU A 12 6.75 -15.22 -14.56
C GLU A 12 7.07 -15.82 -13.18
N GLU A 13 6.18 -15.62 -12.22
CA GLU A 13 6.30 -16.19 -10.88
C GLU A 13 5.69 -17.60 -10.87
N GLU A 14 6.46 -18.62 -10.53
CA GLU A 14 5.87 -19.88 -10.11
C GLU A 14 5.26 -19.71 -8.71
N LEU A 15 4.10 -20.33 -8.46
CA LEU A 15 3.26 -20.21 -7.25
C LEU A 15 3.91 -20.81 -5.96
N GLY A 16 5.23 -20.75 -5.84
CA GLY A 16 6.08 -21.36 -4.81
C GLY A 16 6.03 -20.66 -3.45
N PHE A 17 4.84 -20.54 -2.87
CA PHE A 17 4.64 -19.94 -1.53
C PHE A 17 4.19 -20.97 -0.47
N LEU A 18 4.44 -22.26 -0.71
CA LEU A 18 4.12 -23.31 0.24
C LEU A 18 5.03 -23.21 1.47
N ASN A 19 4.43 -22.97 2.64
CA ASN A 19 5.14 -22.95 3.91
C ASN A 19 4.45 -23.85 4.93
N ALA A 20 5.11 -24.97 5.27
CA ALA A 20 4.63 -25.93 6.27
C ALA A 20 5.30 -25.76 7.64
N ASN A 21 6.16 -24.74 7.82
CA ASN A 21 6.93 -24.55 9.05
C ASN A 21 6.10 -23.81 10.13
N PRO A 22 5.76 -24.46 11.26
CA PRO A 22 4.99 -23.82 12.33
C PRO A 22 5.82 -22.91 13.25
N ALA A 23 7.16 -22.98 13.18
CA ALA A 23 8.04 -22.28 14.11
C ALA A 23 9.21 -21.56 13.41
N PRO A 24 8.94 -20.58 12.51
CA PRO A 24 9.98 -19.85 11.79
C PRO A 24 10.96 -19.08 12.70
N HIS A 25 10.55 -18.78 13.93
CA HIS A 25 11.37 -18.10 14.94
C HIS A 25 12.37 -19.02 15.68
N GLN A 26 12.09 -20.32 15.76
CA GLN A 26 13.00 -21.29 16.39
C GLN A 26 13.93 -21.90 15.35
N LYS A 27 13.39 -22.23 14.18
CA LYS A 27 14.12 -22.80 13.06
C LYS A 27 13.66 -22.09 11.78
N ALA A 28 14.36 -21.02 11.46
CA ALA A 28 14.17 -20.32 10.19
C ALA A 28 14.45 -21.30 9.04
N ARG A 29 13.54 -21.36 8.08
CA ARG A 29 13.63 -22.22 6.91
C ARG A 29 13.07 -21.48 5.72
N VAL A 30 13.67 -21.72 4.57
CA VAL A 30 13.24 -21.13 3.31
C VAL A 30 11.88 -21.68 2.92
N ALA A 31 10.91 -20.79 2.70
CA ALA A 31 9.57 -21.17 2.24
C ALA A 31 8.99 -20.24 1.16
N ASN A 32 9.54 -19.03 1.01
CA ASN A 32 9.12 -18.08 -0.03
C ASN A 32 9.88 -18.32 -1.35
N TYR A 33 9.68 -19.49 -1.98
CA TYR A 33 10.36 -19.83 -3.24
C TYR A 33 10.05 -18.81 -4.34
N GLY A 34 8.81 -18.31 -4.44
CA GLY A 34 8.46 -17.26 -5.41
C GLY A 34 9.28 -15.96 -5.24
N LEU A 35 9.60 -15.56 -4.00
CA LEU A 35 10.51 -14.41 -3.77
C LEU A 35 11.97 -14.76 -4.04
N MET A 36 12.39 -16.00 -3.79
CA MET A 36 13.74 -16.44 -4.13
C MET A 36 13.96 -16.53 -5.63
N ASP A 37 12.96 -16.93 -6.41
CA ASP A 37 13.01 -16.96 -7.85
C ASP A 37 13.19 -15.55 -8.41
N GLN A 38 12.50 -14.57 -7.82
CA GLN A 38 12.74 -13.14 -8.13
C GLN A 38 14.17 -12.73 -7.78
N ILE A 39 14.70 -13.12 -6.62
CA ILE A 39 16.10 -12.82 -6.25
C ILE A 39 17.09 -13.47 -7.23
N ALA A 40 16.86 -14.72 -7.61
CA ALA A 40 17.69 -15.45 -8.56
C ALA A 40 17.64 -14.80 -9.97
N ALA A 41 16.45 -14.40 -10.41
CA ALA A 41 16.25 -13.64 -11.64
C ALA A 41 17.03 -12.31 -11.61
N LEU A 42 17.00 -11.60 -10.48
CA LEU A 42 17.78 -10.37 -10.33
C LEU A 42 19.28 -10.60 -10.37
N HIS A 43 19.78 -11.70 -9.79
CA HIS A 43 21.19 -12.09 -9.94
C HIS A 43 21.54 -12.37 -11.40
N TRP A 44 20.67 -13.05 -12.13
CA TRP A 44 20.87 -13.28 -13.56
C TRP A 44 20.89 -11.96 -14.34
N VAL A 45 19.95 -11.05 -14.08
CA VAL A 45 19.92 -9.72 -14.71
C VAL A 45 21.21 -8.98 -14.43
N GLN A 46 21.64 -8.89 -13.17
CA GLN A 46 22.85 -8.18 -12.80
C GLN A 46 24.09 -8.69 -13.55
N GLN A 47 24.18 -10.01 -13.75
CA GLN A 47 25.33 -10.63 -14.42
C GLN A 47 25.26 -10.55 -15.95
N ASN A 48 24.06 -10.57 -16.55
CA ASN A 48 23.90 -10.77 -17.99
C ASN A 48 23.38 -9.52 -18.73
N ILE A 49 22.75 -8.57 -18.04
CA ILE A 49 22.04 -7.46 -18.70
C ILE A 49 22.94 -6.57 -19.55
N ALA A 50 24.23 -6.47 -19.19
CA ALA A 50 25.22 -5.74 -19.96
C ALA A 50 25.38 -6.28 -21.41
N LEU A 51 25.16 -7.58 -21.62
CA LEU A 51 25.22 -8.22 -22.95
C LEU A 51 24.07 -7.78 -23.86
N PHE A 52 22.93 -7.40 -23.26
CA PHE A 52 21.75 -6.89 -23.97
C PHE A 52 21.75 -5.36 -24.09
N GLY A 53 22.85 -4.70 -23.71
CA GLY A 53 22.99 -3.24 -23.75
C GLY A 53 22.31 -2.50 -22.60
N GLY A 54 21.84 -3.20 -21.57
CA GLY A 54 21.35 -2.57 -20.34
C GLY A 54 22.47 -2.32 -19.33
N ASP A 55 22.17 -1.53 -18.30
CA ASP A 55 23.13 -1.12 -17.27
C ASP A 55 22.85 -1.84 -15.94
N PRO A 56 23.73 -2.74 -15.47
CA PRO A 56 23.54 -3.44 -14.20
C PRO A 56 23.59 -2.51 -12.99
N GLY A 57 24.20 -1.32 -13.13
CA GLY A 57 24.18 -0.27 -12.10
C GLY A 57 22.88 0.56 -12.08
N ASN A 58 21.91 0.22 -12.94
CA ASN A 58 20.70 1.02 -13.11
C ASN A 58 19.44 0.16 -13.31
N ILE A 59 19.19 -0.73 -12.35
CA ILE A 59 18.04 -1.65 -12.35
C ILE A 59 16.89 -1.05 -11.53
N THR A 60 15.70 -1.00 -12.13
CA THR A 60 14.45 -0.54 -11.49
C THR A 60 13.43 -1.68 -11.51
N LEU A 61 12.86 -2.00 -10.35
CA LEU A 61 11.76 -2.96 -10.24
C LEU A 61 10.42 -2.25 -10.32
N MET A 62 9.46 -2.84 -11.00
CA MET A 62 8.10 -2.32 -11.12
C MET A 62 7.10 -3.46 -10.98
N GLY A 63 6.10 -3.28 -10.13
CA GLY A 63 5.08 -4.30 -9.88
C GLY A 63 3.74 -3.68 -9.54
N HIS A 64 2.67 -4.44 -9.75
CA HIS A 64 1.29 -4.05 -9.48
C HIS A 64 0.62 -5.02 -8.52
N GLY A 65 -0.16 -4.52 -7.56
CA GLY A 65 -0.87 -5.35 -6.57
C GLY A 65 0.09 -6.25 -5.79
N SER A 66 -0.09 -7.57 -5.90
CA SER A 66 0.80 -8.57 -5.28
C SER A 66 2.26 -8.43 -5.73
N GLY A 67 2.53 -8.08 -6.99
CA GLY A 67 3.89 -7.84 -7.47
C GLY A 67 4.54 -6.61 -6.81
N ALA A 68 3.75 -5.57 -6.52
CA ALA A 68 4.23 -4.42 -5.75
C ALA A 68 4.54 -4.82 -4.29
N ALA A 69 3.69 -5.65 -3.68
CA ALA A 69 3.95 -6.20 -2.35
C ALA A 69 5.24 -7.05 -2.32
N CYS A 70 5.47 -7.91 -3.33
CA CYS A 70 6.70 -8.69 -3.49
C CYS A 70 7.94 -7.78 -3.56
N ILE A 71 7.93 -6.74 -4.40
CA ILE A 71 9.03 -5.76 -4.47
C ILE A 71 9.24 -5.08 -3.12
N ASN A 72 8.16 -4.71 -2.43
CA ASN A 72 8.26 -4.12 -1.11
C ASN A 72 8.90 -5.08 -0.09
N PHE A 73 8.63 -6.40 -0.17
CA PHE A 73 9.36 -7.41 0.62
C PHE A 73 10.84 -7.52 0.23
N LEU A 74 11.16 -7.48 -1.05
CA LEU A 74 12.55 -7.49 -1.52
C LEU A 74 13.34 -6.27 -1.05
N MET A 75 12.71 -5.10 -0.97
CA MET A 75 13.33 -3.87 -0.46
C MET A 75 13.78 -3.99 1.01
N ILE A 76 13.06 -4.77 1.82
CA ILE A 76 13.35 -4.93 3.25
C ILE A 76 14.07 -6.25 3.57
N SER A 77 14.09 -7.20 2.65
CA SER A 77 14.64 -8.53 2.87
C SER A 77 16.14 -8.47 3.16
N PRO A 78 16.65 -9.19 4.17
CA PRO A 78 18.08 -9.31 4.41
C PRO A 78 18.80 -10.17 3.36
N THR A 79 18.08 -11.00 2.60
CA THR A 79 18.67 -11.87 1.57
C THR A 79 19.05 -11.11 0.31
N VAL A 80 18.46 -9.93 0.09
CA VAL A 80 18.78 -9.08 -1.05
C VAL A 80 20.09 -8.35 -0.79
N MET A 81 21.11 -8.66 -1.60
CA MET A 81 22.40 -8.00 -1.51
C MET A 81 22.33 -6.54 -1.99
N PRO A 82 23.06 -5.60 -1.34
CA PRO A 82 23.15 -4.22 -1.81
C PRO A 82 23.62 -4.15 -3.27
N GLY A 83 22.96 -3.33 -4.08
CA GLY A 83 23.30 -3.13 -5.50
C GLY A 83 22.62 -4.11 -6.47
N LEU A 84 21.78 -5.03 -5.99
CA LEU A 84 21.01 -5.93 -6.86
C LEU A 84 19.95 -5.19 -7.68
N PHE A 85 19.33 -4.16 -7.10
CA PHE A 85 18.52 -3.15 -7.79
C PHE A 85 18.68 -1.80 -7.10
N HIS A 86 18.18 -0.73 -7.74
CA HIS A 86 18.44 0.65 -7.31
C HIS A 86 17.17 1.45 -7.06
N ARG A 87 16.06 1.09 -7.74
CA ARG A 87 14.78 1.79 -7.61
C ARG A 87 13.60 0.82 -7.63
N ALA A 88 12.50 1.27 -7.05
CA ALA A 88 11.26 0.52 -7.01
C ALA A 88 10.07 1.39 -7.43
N ILE A 89 9.17 0.79 -8.19
CA ILE A 89 7.88 1.35 -8.58
C ILE A 89 6.78 0.44 -8.03
N LEU A 90 6.00 0.94 -7.07
CA LEU A 90 4.93 0.22 -6.40
C LEU A 90 3.56 0.72 -6.88
N LEU A 91 2.91 -0.05 -7.74
CA LEU A 91 1.59 0.29 -8.27
C LEU A 91 0.52 -0.42 -7.43
N SER A 92 -0.32 0.31 -6.71
CA SER A 92 -1.54 -0.20 -6.10
C SER A 92 -1.32 -1.43 -5.17
N GLY A 93 -0.21 -1.46 -4.41
CA GLY A 93 0.12 -2.57 -3.52
C GLY A 93 1.34 -2.35 -2.62
N SER A 94 1.30 -2.92 -1.41
CA SER A 94 2.33 -2.77 -0.37
C SER A 94 2.46 -4.05 0.46
N ALA A 95 3.62 -4.25 1.09
CA ALA A 95 3.85 -5.31 2.08
C ALA A 95 2.95 -5.20 3.33
N LEU A 96 2.36 -4.03 3.60
CA LEU A 96 1.48 -3.77 4.75
C LEU A 96 0.01 -4.05 4.46
N SER A 97 -0.35 -4.34 3.21
CA SER A 97 -1.73 -4.69 2.85
C SER A 97 -2.14 -6.01 3.51
N SER A 98 -3.41 -6.11 3.94
CA SER A 98 -3.95 -7.30 4.65
C SER A 98 -3.85 -8.60 3.84
N TRP A 99 -3.79 -8.51 2.52
CA TRP A 99 -3.67 -9.66 1.61
C TRP A 99 -2.22 -9.98 1.20
N ALA A 100 -1.23 -9.17 1.63
CA ALA A 100 0.16 -9.31 1.19
C ALA A 100 0.92 -10.45 1.90
N ILE A 101 0.50 -10.82 3.11
CA ILE A 101 1.06 -11.93 3.89
C ILE A 101 -0.02 -12.96 4.18
N VAL A 102 0.35 -14.23 4.15
CA VAL A 102 -0.53 -15.33 4.57
C VAL A 102 -0.54 -15.45 6.10
N ASP A 103 -1.73 -15.35 6.69
CA ASP A 103 -1.94 -15.44 8.15
C ASP A 103 -1.54 -16.80 8.75
N ASP A 104 -2.00 -17.88 8.12
CA ASP A 104 -1.79 -19.25 8.60
C ASP A 104 -1.37 -20.16 7.44
N PRO A 105 -0.08 -20.09 7.01
CA PRO A 105 0.39 -20.88 5.89
C PRO A 105 0.39 -22.39 6.21
N VAL A 106 0.58 -22.76 7.48
CA VAL A 106 0.62 -24.15 7.93
C VAL A 106 -0.76 -24.79 7.84
N TYR A 107 -1.83 -24.05 8.14
CA TYR A 107 -3.18 -24.53 7.94
C TYR A 107 -3.44 -24.93 6.49
N TYR A 108 -3.04 -24.10 5.52
CA TYR A 108 -3.21 -24.40 4.10
C TYR A 108 -2.33 -25.55 3.64
N SER A 109 -1.08 -25.62 4.10
CA SER A 109 -0.20 -26.76 3.79
C SER A 109 -0.76 -28.08 4.33
N LEU A 110 -1.32 -28.08 5.54
CA LEU A 110 -1.98 -29.25 6.13
C LEU A 110 -3.24 -29.62 5.37
N LYS A 111 -4.03 -28.64 4.92
CA LYS A 111 -5.24 -28.90 4.13
C LYS A 111 -4.87 -29.54 2.79
N LEU A 112 -3.81 -29.06 2.14
CA LEU A 112 -3.26 -29.64 0.91
C LEU A 112 -2.75 -31.07 1.13
N ALA A 113 -1.95 -31.27 2.18
CA ALA A 113 -1.42 -32.58 2.57
C ALA A 113 -2.54 -33.62 2.79
N LYS A 114 -3.65 -33.22 3.42
CA LYS A 114 -4.82 -34.09 3.63
C LYS A 114 -5.50 -34.50 2.33
N HIS A 115 -5.58 -33.61 1.35
CA HIS A 115 -6.18 -33.95 0.05
C HIS A 115 -5.29 -34.91 -0.75
N MET A 116 -3.97 -34.75 -0.62
CA MET A 116 -2.98 -35.63 -1.26
C MET A 116 -2.70 -36.92 -0.48
N ASN A 117 -3.45 -37.21 0.60
CA ASN A 117 -3.23 -38.36 1.48
C ASN A 117 -1.80 -38.47 2.04
N CYS A 118 -1.13 -37.33 2.25
CA CYS A 118 0.18 -37.29 2.86
C CYS A 118 0.13 -37.64 4.35
N THR A 119 1.19 -38.28 4.84
CA THR A 119 1.33 -38.58 6.28
C THR A 119 1.63 -37.30 7.04
N ILE A 120 0.82 -37.00 8.05
CA ILE A 120 1.01 -35.81 8.90
C ILE A 120 1.78 -36.24 10.16
N PRO A 121 3.00 -35.71 10.39
CA PRO A 121 3.78 -36.01 11.58
C PRO A 121 3.09 -35.54 12.87
N GLU A 122 3.34 -36.25 13.98
CA GLU A 122 2.87 -35.81 15.31
C GLU A 122 3.62 -34.55 15.79
N ASP A 123 4.94 -34.47 15.56
CA ASP A 123 5.78 -33.31 15.90
C ASP A 123 6.08 -32.46 14.66
N MET A 124 5.12 -31.60 14.29
CA MET A 124 5.25 -30.67 13.17
C MET A 124 6.42 -29.68 13.31
N ALA A 125 6.93 -29.41 14.51
CA ALA A 125 8.05 -28.49 14.69
C ALA A 125 9.37 -29.08 14.15
N LYS A 126 9.51 -30.41 14.21
CA LYS A 126 10.70 -31.11 13.73
C LYS A 126 10.52 -31.67 12.32
N ASP A 127 9.39 -32.32 12.07
CA ASP A 127 9.23 -33.26 10.95
C ASP A 127 8.32 -32.75 9.82
N HIS A 128 7.96 -31.46 9.80
CA HIS A 128 7.14 -30.86 8.73
C HIS A 128 7.71 -31.04 7.31
N GLU A 129 9.00 -31.38 7.16
CA GLU A 129 9.61 -31.70 5.87
C GLU A 129 8.96 -32.91 5.20
N ALA A 130 8.48 -33.89 5.96
CA ALA A 130 7.80 -35.07 5.41
C ALA A 130 6.54 -34.70 4.61
N ILE A 131 5.86 -33.60 4.98
CA ILE A 131 4.72 -33.09 4.21
C ILE A 131 5.19 -32.48 2.90
N VAL A 132 6.27 -31.69 2.94
CA VAL A 132 6.82 -31.06 1.73
C VAL A 132 7.34 -32.11 0.77
N ASP A 133 8.01 -33.15 1.26
CA ASP A 133 8.52 -34.25 0.45
C ASP A 133 7.38 -35.04 -0.21
N CYS A 134 6.33 -35.37 0.53
CA CYS A 134 5.15 -36.01 -0.04
C CYS A 134 4.47 -35.15 -1.12
N LEU A 135 4.38 -33.83 -0.90
CA LEU A 135 3.80 -32.91 -1.87
C LEU A 135 4.67 -32.70 -3.12
N ARG A 136 5.98 -33.01 -3.06
CA ARG A 136 6.87 -32.99 -4.23
C ARG A 136 6.67 -34.19 -5.15
N ASP A 137 6.19 -35.31 -4.62
CA ASP A 137 5.87 -36.50 -5.41
C ASP A 137 4.54 -36.37 -6.16
N ALA A 138 3.71 -35.39 -5.80
CA ALA A 138 2.44 -35.07 -6.46
C ALA A 138 2.65 -34.37 -7.80
N THR A 139 1.74 -34.61 -8.75
CA THR A 139 1.75 -33.87 -10.02
C THR A 139 1.22 -32.46 -9.84
N ILE A 140 1.67 -31.52 -10.69
CA ILE A 140 1.22 -30.12 -10.61
C ILE A 140 -0.28 -30.01 -10.92
N GLU A 141 -0.82 -30.85 -11.81
CA GLU A 141 -2.23 -30.89 -12.15
C GLU A 141 -3.10 -31.29 -10.95
N GLU A 142 -2.64 -32.28 -10.17
CA GLU A 142 -3.32 -32.69 -8.93
C GLU A 142 -3.32 -31.56 -7.91
N LEU A 143 -2.17 -30.90 -7.71
CA LEU A 143 -2.04 -29.78 -6.77
C LEU A 143 -2.92 -28.59 -7.17
N LEU A 144 -2.99 -28.27 -8.46
CA LEU A 144 -3.80 -27.16 -8.98
C LEU A 144 -5.30 -27.48 -9.02
N SER A 145 -5.68 -28.76 -9.04
CA SER A 145 -7.09 -29.17 -9.01
C SER A 145 -7.78 -28.93 -7.66
N ILE A 146 -7.01 -28.69 -6.60
CA ILE A 146 -7.53 -28.54 -5.25
C ILE A 146 -8.00 -27.10 -5.01
N GLU A 147 -9.31 -26.90 -4.87
CA GLU A 147 -9.88 -25.60 -4.54
C GLU A 147 -9.66 -25.25 -3.06
N LEU A 148 -8.68 -24.38 -2.81
CA LEU A 148 -8.43 -23.80 -1.49
C LEU A 148 -9.07 -22.40 -1.40
N THR A 149 -10.19 -22.32 -0.68
CA THR A 149 -10.87 -21.06 -0.43
C THR A 149 -10.16 -20.25 0.66
N ALA A 150 -9.58 -19.12 0.28
CA ALA A 150 -9.10 -18.11 1.23
C ALA A 150 -10.28 -17.34 1.85
N PRO A 151 -10.19 -16.91 3.13
CA PRO A 151 -11.12 -15.95 3.67
C PRO A 151 -11.15 -14.67 2.82
N ASN A 152 -12.32 -14.03 2.72
CA ASN A 152 -12.45 -12.76 2.02
C ASN A 152 -11.39 -11.77 2.51
N PHE A 153 -10.78 -11.04 1.57
CA PHE A 153 -9.74 -10.02 1.81
C PHE A 153 -8.36 -10.54 2.23
N LEU A 154 -8.18 -11.87 2.33
CA LEU A 154 -6.91 -12.52 2.61
C LEU A 154 -6.47 -13.40 1.44
N THR A 155 -5.26 -13.94 1.55
CA THR A 155 -4.64 -14.81 0.55
C THR A 155 -4.33 -16.18 1.17
N ALA A 156 -4.58 -17.27 0.43
CA ALA A 156 -4.26 -18.63 0.89
C ALA A 156 -2.78 -19.00 0.65
N PHE A 157 -2.24 -18.66 -0.53
CA PHE A 157 -0.83 -18.85 -0.88
C PHE A 157 -0.21 -17.54 -1.31
N GLY A 158 0.86 -17.16 -0.64
CA GLY A 158 1.55 -15.90 -0.85
C GLY A 158 2.70 -15.77 0.15
N PRO A 159 3.39 -14.61 0.16
CA PRO A 159 4.49 -14.37 1.07
C PRO A 159 4.14 -14.71 2.53
N SER A 160 5.05 -15.39 3.21
CA SER A 160 4.88 -15.79 4.61
C SER A 160 6.16 -15.54 5.42
N VAL A 161 6.01 -15.38 6.73
CA VAL A 161 7.16 -15.17 7.62
C VAL A 161 7.94 -16.48 7.76
N ASP A 162 9.09 -16.55 7.12
CA ASP A 162 9.93 -17.75 7.04
C ASP A 162 11.22 -17.65 7.88
N GLY A 163 11.53 -16.43 8.35
CA GLY A 163 12.73 -16.11 9.13
C GLY A 163 14.00 -15.98 8.29
N VAL A 164 13.92 -16.17 6.97
CA VAL A 164 15.04 -16.09 6.03
C VAL A 164 14.85 -14.91 5.09
N VAL A 165 13.85 -14.96 4.20
CA VAL A 165 13.51 -13.88 3.26
C VAL A 165 12.68 -12.82 3.96
N ILE A 166 11.69 -13.23 4.76
CA ILE A 166 10.86 -12.34 5.56
C ILE A 166 11.12 -12.64 7.02
N LYS A 167 11.74 -11.67 7.71
CA LYS A 167 12.10 -11.81 9.12
C LYS A 167 10.87 -11.88 10.02
N THR A 168 11.01 -12.49 11.18
CA THR A 168 9.95 -12.58 12.20
C THR A 168 9.56 -11.24 12.83
N ASP A 169 10.46 -10.26 12.77
CA ASP A 169 10.26 -8.90 13.26
C ASP A 169 10.01 -7.88 12.15
N PHE A 170 9.68 -8.32 10.92
CA PHE A 170 9.43 -7.43 9.77
C PHE A 170 8.44 -6.30 10.07
N ALA A 171 7.49 -6.53 10.98
CA ALA A 171 6.56 -5.50 11.42
C ALA A 171 7.17 -4.47 12.37
N LYS A 172 8.08 -4.86 13.28
CA LYS A 172 8.84 -3.89 14.11
C LYS A 172 9.78 -3.07 13.23
N ASP A 173 10.32 -3.73 12.23
CA ASP A 173 11.09 -3.16 11.15
C ASP A 173 10.29 -2.04 10.42
N PHE A 174 9.01 -2.26 10.10
CA PHE A 174 8.13 -1.19 9.59
C PHE A 174 7.62 -0.20 10.66
N LEU A 175 7.33 -0.64 11.89
CA LEU A 175 6.56 0.15 12.89
C LEU A 175 7.40 0.90 13.93
N THR A 176 8.74 0.75 13.94
CA THR A 176 9.63 1.42 14.93
C THR A 176 9.85 2.92 14.70
N SER A 177 9.12 3.56 13.77
CA SER A 177 9.18 5.01 13.53
C SER A 177 8.12 5.82 14.29
N TYR A 178 7.16 5.18 14.97
CA TYR A 178 6.18 5.85 15.83
C TYR A 178 6.43 5.50 17.31
N PRO A 179 6.38 6.49 18.24
CA PRO A 179 6.54 6.22 19.66
C PRO A 179 5.47 5.24 20.11
N THR A 180 5.91 4.08 20.58
CA THR A 180 5.10 3.03 21.18
C THR A 180 4.33 3.60 22.36
N GLY A 181 3.06 3.91 22.13
CA GLY A 181 2.14 4.44 23.14
C GLY A 181 0.68 4.17 22.80
N ASP A 182 0.25 4.39 21.55
CA ASP A 182 -1.19 4.58 21.29
C ASP A 182 -1.81 3.79 20.11
N PHE A 183 -1.17 2.75 19.57
CA PHE A 183 -1.76 1.97 18.46
C PHE A 183 -1.74 0.45 18.66
N PRO A 184 -2.88 -0.25 18.48
CA PRO A 184 -2.86 -1.69 18.21
C PRO A 184 -2.40 -1.94 16.76
N SER A 185 -1.39 -2.81 16.58
CA SER A 185 -0.86 -3.23 15.28
C SER A 185 -1.96 -3.64 14.29
N PHE A 186 -1.82 -3.22 13.03
CA PHE A 186 -2.62 -3.70 11.90
C PHE A 186 -2.16 -5.11 11.47
N GLY A 187 -3.11 -6.03 11.26
CA GLY A 187 -2.85 -7.37 10.73
C GLY A 187 -2.58 -8.49 11.76
N PRO A 188 -2.35 -9.74 11.31
CA PRO A 188 -2.36 -10.98 12.11
C PRO A 188 -1.10 -11.17 12.97
N LEU A 189 -0.31 -10.12 13.12
CA LEU A 189 0.95 -10.06 13.87
C LEU A 189 0.80 -10.37 15.37
N ASN A 190 -0.43 -10.53 15.87
CA ASN A 190 -0.70 -10.81 17.28
C ASN A 190 -0.60 -12.29 17.67
N ASN A 191 -0.73 -13.26 16.74
CA ASN A 191 -0.57 -14.68 17.12
C ASN A 191 0.87 -15.03 17.55
N MET A 192 1.81 -14.12 17.37
CA MET A 192 3.22 -14.28 17.78
C MET A 192 3.53 -13.68 19.16
N ASN A 193 2.56 -13.04 19.84
CA ASN A 193 2.77 -12.32 21.10
C ASN A 193 2.56 -13.17 22.38
N GLN A 194 2.17 -14.44 22.30
CA GLN A 194 1.80 -15.18 23.52
C GLN A 194 2.96 -15.57 24.45
N ASN A 195 4.24 -15.39 24.06
CA ASN A 195 5.38 -15.83 24.89
C ASN A 195 6.49 -14.80 25.15
N PHE A 196 6.32 -13.52 24.81
CA PHE A 196 7.37 -12.53 25.06
C PHE A 196 7.10 -11.73 26.34
N ASN A 197 7.77 -12.10 27.43
CA ASN A 197 7.89 -11.28 28.63
C ASN A 197 8.58 -9.95 28.29
N ILE A 198 7.80 -8.88 28.14
CA ILE A 198 8.27 -7.51 27.91
C ILE A 198 8.81 -6.95 29.22
N HIS A 199 10.07 -7.23 29.53
CA HIS A 199 10.85 -6.42 30.48
C HIS A 199 11.69 -5.42 29.69
N THR A 200 11.18 -4.19 29.60
CA THR A 200 11.82 -3.03 28.99
C THR A 200 13.02 -2.58 29.82
N LYS A 201 14.24 -2.96 29.43
CA LYS A 201 15.42 -2.12 29.69
C LYS A 201 15.56 -1.15 28.53
N ARG A 202 15.27 0.12 28.85
CA ARG A 202 15.50 1.30 28.03
C ARG A 202 16.99 1.35 27.67
N SER A 203 17.36 0.84 26.49
CA SER A 203 18.69 1.06 25.91
C SER A 203 18.61 2.25 24.98
N ASP A 204 19.37 3.26 25.37
CA ASP A 204 19.61 4.54 24.74
C ASP A 204 20.33 4.35 23.39
N SER A 205 19.61 4.46 22.28
CA SER A 205 20.12 4.77 20.92
C SER A 205 18.95 4.72 19.92
N GLY A 206 18.40 5.89 19.58
CA GLY A 206 17.38 6.06 18.54
C GLY A 206 17.93 5.82 17.13
N ARG A 207 18.41 4.61 16.86
CA ARG A 207 18.87 4.19 15.53
C ARG A 207 17.63 3.73 14.75
N ARG A 208 17.23 4.49 13.72
CA ARG A 208 16.28 4.00 12.72
C ARG A 208 16.87 2.71 12.14
N LEU A 209 16.33 1.55 12.51
CA LEU A 209 16.77 0.24 11.99
C LEU A 209 16.53 0.14 10.47
N PHE A 210 15.61 0.96 9.94
CA PHE A 210 15.28 1.07 8.53
C PHE A 210 15.86 2.35 7.94
N GLN A 211 16.89 2.18 7.12
CA GLN A 211 17.37 3.22 6.21
C GLN A 211 16.95 2.80 4.81
N ASN A 212 16.04 3.55 4.19
CA ASN A 212 15.68 3.33 2.79
C ASN A 212 16.93 3.54 1.92
N LYS A 213 17.20 2.58 1.04
CA LYS A 213 18.35 2.56 0.13
C LYS A 213 17.96 2.80 -1.32
N TYR A 214 16.67 2.84 -1.62
CA TYR A 214 16.13 2.83 -2.98
C TYR A 214 15.34 4.11 -3.25
N ASP A 215 15.45 4.64 -4.47
CA ASP A 215 14.48 5.64 -4.93
C ASP A 215 13.13 4.94 -5.12
N LEU A 216 12.06 5.59 -4.66
CA LEU A 216 10.71 5.02 -4.66
C LEU A 216 9.74 5.88 -5.48
N LEU A 217 8.98 5.24 -6.35
CA LEU A 217 7.78 5.82 -6.95
C LEU A 217 6.61 4.91 -6.60
N PHE A 218 5.55 5.45 -6.04
CA PHE A 218 4.39 4.66 -5.68
C PHE A 218 3.11 5.39 -6.05
N GLY A 219 2.01 4.66 -6.18
CA GLY A 219 0.73 5.28 -6.47
C GLY A 219 -0.44 4.34 -6.33
N VAL A 220 -1.62 4.94 -6.31
CA VAL A 220 -2.92 4.26 -6.21
C VAL A 220 -3.84 4.75 -7.32
N VAL A 221 -4.90 3.99 -7.57
CA VAL A 221 -6.05 4.43 -8.36
C VAL A 221 -7.16 4.98 -7.46
N ALA A 222 -8.17 5.64 -8.05
CA ALA A 222 -9.25 6.27 -7.30
C ALA A 222 -10.19 5.25 -6.61
N SER A 223 -10.48 4.12 -7.25
CA SER A 223 -11.42 3.09 -6.77
C SER A 223 -10.81 1.68 -6.78
N GLU A 224 -9.85 1.45 -5.89
CA GLU A 224 -9.08 0.20 -5.77
C GLU A 224 -9.95 -1.04 -5.47
N ALA A 225 -10.97 -0.91 -4.62
CA ALA A 225 -11.74 -2.06 -4.15
C ALA A 225 -12.98 -2.39 -5.01
N LEU A 226 -13.21 -1.69 -6.14
CA LEU A 226 -14.44 -1.85 -6.92
C LEU A 226 -14.60 -3.27 -7.48
N TRP A 227 -13.51 -3.91 -7.88
CA TRP A 227 -13.52 -5.26 -8.45
C TRP A 227 -14.02 -6.35 -7.48
N LYS A 228 -14.13 -6.04 -6.18
CA LYS A 228 -14.72 -6.94 -5.16
C LYS A 228 -16.25 -7.01 -5.24
N PHE A 229 -16.88 -6.11 -5.98
CA PHE A 229 -18.33 -6.03 -6.12
C PHE A 229 -18.79 -6.79 -7.36
N SER A 230 -19.98 -7.42 -7.27
CA SER A 230 -20.56 -8.09 -8.42
C SER A 230 -21.00 -7.07 -9.48
N ALA A 231 -21.11 -7.48 -10.74
CA ALA A 231 -21.61 -6.61 -11.81
C ALA A 231 -22.99 -6.00 -11.48
N HIS A 232 -23.85 -6.75 -10.79
CA HIS A 232 -25.16 -6.26 -10.32
C HIS A 232 -25.01 -5.13 -9.29
N ASP A 233 -24.10 -5.29 -8.31
CA ASP A 233 -23.85 -4.27 -7.29
C ASP A 233 -23.23 -3.00 -7.90
N ILE A 234 -22.34 -3.18 -8.89
CA ILE A 234 -21.70 -2.07 -9.61
C ILE A 234 -22.74 -1.26 -10.40
N GLN A 235 -23.80 -1.89 -10.91
CA GLN A 235 -24.84 -1.18 -11.66
C GLN A 235 -25.92 -0.58 -10.74
N ASN A 236 -26.42 -1.35 -9.78
CA ASN A 236 -27.61 -0.98 -9.00
C ASN A 236 -27.30 -0.40 -7.61
N GLY A 237 -26.04 -0.50 -7.15
CA GLY A 237 -25.66 -0.16 -5.78
C GLY A 237 -25.81 -1.33 -4.82
N ILE A 238 -25.65 -1.06 -3.52
CA ILE A 238 -25.81 -2.07 -2.46
C ILE A 238 -26.68 -1.55 -1.33
N GLU A 239 -27.39 -2.47 -0.70
CA GLU A 239 -28.15 -2.19 0.52
C GLU A 239 -27.23 -2.03 1.74
N PRO A 240 -27.64 -1.24 2.76
CA PRO A 240 -26.87 -1.04 3.99
C PRO A 240 -26.52 -2.35 4.72
N ASP A 241 -27.42 -3.33 4.71
CA ASP A 241 -27.17 -4.66 5.30
C ASP A 241 -26.03 -5.41 4.59
N LYS A 242 -25.88 -5.19 3.28
CA LYS A 242 -24.78 -5.78 2.52
C LYS A 242 -23.47 -5.05 2.81
N ARG A 243 -23.47 -3.71 2.88
CA ARG A 243 -22.32 -2.91 3.34
C ARG A 243 -21.82 -3.42 4.69
N ASP A 244 -22.70 -3.51 5.67
CA ASP A 244 -22.34 -3.86 7.03
C ASP A 244 -21.73 -5.27 7.10
N ARG A 245 -22.26 -6.23 6.34
CA ARG A 245 -21.67 -7.58 6.23
C ARG A 245 -20.27 -7.56 5.63
N MET A 246 -20.05 -6.78 4.57
CA MET A 246 -18.73 -6.66 3.93
C MET A 246 -17.72 -6.03 4.89
N LEU A 247 -18.07 -4.90 5.51
CA LEU A 247 -17.19 -4.20 6.44
C LEU A 247 -16.91 -5.03 7.71
N ARG A 248 -17.90 -5.71 8.28
CA ARG A 248 -17.66 -6.62 9.42
C ARG A 248 -16.75 -7.78 9.06
N THR A 249 -16.91 -8.35 7.85
CA THR A 249 -16.04 -9.43 7.37
C THR A 249 -14.61 -8.92 7.22
N TYR A 250 -14.43 -7.75 6.63
CA TYR A 250 -13.11 -7.11 6.54
C TYR A 250 -12.50 -6.88 7.92
N VAL A 251 -13.23 -6.25 8.84
CA VAL A 251 -12.72 -5.93 10.18
C VAL A 251 -12.34 -7.19 10.95
N ARG A 252 -13.14 -8.26 10.87
CA ARG A 252 -12.85 -9.54 11.53
C ARG A 252 -11.58 -10.21 10.99
N ASN A 253 -11.32 -10.08 9.69
CA ASN A 253 -10.20 -10.74 9.05
C ASN A 253 -8.92 -9.90 9.13
N ALA A 254 -9.02 -8.56 9.12
CA ALA A 254 -7.87 -7.66 9.15
C ALA A 254 -7.41 -7.28 10.56
N TYR A 255 -8.28 -7.36 11.58
CA TYR A 255 -7.99 -6.92 12.95
C TYR A 255 -8.28 -8.02 13.99
N THR A 256 -7.55 -7.99 15.10
CA THR A 256 -7.74 -8.94 16.22
C THR A 256 -8.57 -8.36 17.37
N TYR A 257 -8.44 -7.06 17.64
CA TYR A 257 -9.01 -6.39 18.81
C TYR A 257 -9.93 -5.24 18.42
N HIS A 258 -10.82 -4.84 19.34
CA HIS A 258 -11.73 -3.70 19.17
C HIS A 258 -12.59 -3.74 17.89
N LEU A 259 -12.99 -4.95 17.47
CA LEU A 259 -13.68 -5.16 16.20
C LEU A 259 -14.96 -4.34 16.09
N SER A 260 -15.70 -4.20 17.19
CA SER A 260 -16.95 -3.43 17.23
C SER A 260 -16.69 -1.94 17.07
N GLU A 261 -15.74 -1.39 17.82
CA GLU A 261 -15.38 0.02 17.81
C GLU A 261 -14.80 0.44 16.46
N ILE A 262 -13.92 -0.38 15.88
CA ILE A 262 -13.36 -0.16 14.55
C ILE A 262 -14.48 -0.15 13.51
N PHE A 263 -15.37 -1.14 13.54
CA PHE A 263 -16.50 -1.21 12.61
C PHE A 263 -17.39 0.05 12.68
N TYR A 264 -17.80 0.47 13.87
CA TYR A 264 -18.65 1.66 14.01
C TYR A 264 -17.94 2.95 13.60
N THR A 265 -16.63 3.03 13.79
CA THR A 265 -15.83 4.18 13.35
C THR A 265 -15.76 4.26 11.83
N ILE A 266 -15.51 3.14 11.15
CA ILE A 266 -15.54 3.08 9.69
C ILE A 266 -16.91 3.48 9.16
N VAL A 267 -17.99 2.92 9.71
CA VAL A 267 -19.34 3.29 9.28
C VAL A 267 -19.60 4.78 9.48
N ASN A 268 -19.18 5.35 10.62
CA ASN A 268 -19.37 6.77 10.91
C ASN A 268 -18.60 7.68 9.94
N GLU A 269 -17.35 7.34 9.60
CA GLU A 269 -16.49 8.15 8.75
C GLU A 269 -16.96 8.14 7.29
N TYR A 270 -17.35 6.97 6.77
CA TYR A 270 -17.75 6.82 5.37
C TYR A 270 -19.25 7.00 5.13
N THR A 271 -20.01 7.41 6.13
CA THR A 271 -21.42 7.80 5.95
C THR A 271 -21.52 9.29 5.62
N ASP A 272 -22.12 9.61 4.47
CA ASP A 272 -22.43 10.99 4.11
C ASP A 272 -23.63 11.51 4.94
N TRP A 273 -23.32 12.15 6.07
CA TRP A 273 -24.30 12.72 6.99
C TRP A 273 -25.06 13.93 6.42
N GLU A 274 -24.62 14.52 5.30
CA GLU A 274 -25.35 15.61 4.65
C GLU A 274 -26.58 15.10 3.88
N ARG A 275 -26.58 13.82 3.49
CA ARG A 275 -27.68 13.19 2.76
C ARG A 275 -28.46 12.25 3.67
N THR A 276 -29.69 12.63 3.99
CA THR A 276 -30.57 11.83 4.87
C THR A 276 -31.18 10.60 4.19
N VAL A 277 -31.19 10.55 2.86
CA VAL A 277 -31.69 9.41 2.09
C VAL A 277 -30.51 8.55 1.67
N GLU A 278 -30.42 7.37 2.26
CA GLU A 278 -29.47 6.34 1.84
C GLU A 278 -29.86 5.84 0.45
N ASN A 279 -29.06 6.20 -0.56
CA ASN A 279 -29.21 5.68 -1.91
C ASN A 279 -28.25 4.49 -2.06
N PRO A 280 -28.70 3.33 -2.58
CA PRO A 280 -27.85 2.15 -2.76
C PRO A 280 -26.53 2.44 -3.51
N ILE A 281 -26.55 3.38 -4.46
CA ILE A 281 -25.37 3.81 -5.22
C ILE A 281 -24.38 4.56 -4.32
N ASN A 282 -24.86 5.50 -3.48
CA ASN A 282 -23.99 6.24 -2.57
C ASN A 282 -23.43 5.30 -1.49
N THR A 283 -24.26 4.37 -0.98
CA THR A 283 -23.84 3.36 -0.01
C THR A 283 -22.73 2.49 -0.57
N ARG A 284 -22.86 2.06 -1.84
CA ARG A 284 -21.79 1.35 -2.54
C ARG A 284 -20.54 2.20 -2.67
N ASP A 285 -20.64 3.43 -3.17
CA ASP A 285 -19.47 4.29 -3.42
C ASP A 285 -18.70 4.57 -2.11
N ALA A 286 -19.42 4.82 -1.01
CA ALA A 286 -18.85 4.92 0.34
C ALA A 286 -18.17 3.62 0.80
N THR A 287 -18.76 2.46 0.50
CA THR A 287 -18.18 1.15 0.86
C THR A 287 -16.92 0.86 0.04
N VAL A 288 -16.94 1.20 -1.26
CA VAL A 288 -15.76 1.09 -2.14
C VAL A 288 -14.64 1.98 -1.62
N ALA A 289 -14.93 3.23 -1.27
CA ALA A 289 -13.94 4.13 -0.68
C ALA A 289 -13.36 3.55 0.62
N ALA A 290 -14.21 3.08 1.55
CA ALA A 290 -13.76 2.50 2.82
C ALA A 290 -12.83 1.28 2.63
N LEU A 291 -13.17 0.39 1.70
CA LEU A 291 -12.34 -0.78 1.41
C LEU A 291 -11.07 -0.42 0.63
N SER A 292 -11.14 0.54 -0.29
CA SER A 292 -9.98 1.01 -1.07
C SER A 292 -8.94 1.63 -0.15
N ASP A 293 -9.40 2.49 0.76
CA ASP A 293 -8.55 3.16 1.72
C ASP A 293 -7.91 2.16 2.69
N ALA A 294 -8.69 1.21 3.20
CA ALA A 294 -8.20 0.27 4.18
C ALA A 294 -7.27 -0.81 3.60
N GLN A 295 -7.48 -1.24 2.35
CA GLN A 295 -6.70 -2.35 1.75
C GLN A 295 -5.48 -1.88 0.93
N TYR A 296 -5.52 -0.69 0.36
CA TYR A 296 -4.52 -0.22 -0.60
C TYR A 296 -3.93 1.13 -0.21
N VAL A 297 -4.76 2.18 -0.07
CA VAL A 297 -4.27 3.56 0.12
C VAL A 297 -3.52 3.72 1.43
N ALA A 298 -4.13 3.37 2.57
CA ALA A 298 -3.51 3.55 3.88
C ALA A 298 -2.22 2.70 4.04
N PRO A 299 -2.19 1.40 3.70
CA PRO A 299 -0.95 0.62 3.76
C PRO A 299 0.16 1.15 2.84
N LEU A 300 -0.19 1.61 1.64
CA LEU A 300 0.80 2.12 0.68
C LEU A 300 1.35 3.49 1.10
N VAL A 301 0.49 4.41 1.53
CA VAL A 301 0.90 5.72 2.08
C VAL A 301 1.78 5.51 3.32
N GLN A 302 1.39 4.60 4.22
CA GLN A 302 2.22 4.25 5.38
C GLN A 302 3.60 3.74 4.95
N SER A 303 3.66 2.89 3.91
CA SER A 303 4.94 2.44 3.35
C SER A 303 5.75 3.60 2.78
N GLY A 304 5.10 4.54 2.08
CA GLY A 304 5.70 5.77 1.58
C GLY A 304 6.23 6.67 2.68
N ASP A 305 5.50 6.85 3.79
CA ASP A 305 5.93 7.62 4.96
C ASP A 305 7.19 7.01 5.60
N LEU A 306 7.24 5.68 5.68
CA LEU A 306 8.38 4.95 6.22
C LEU A 306 9.62 5.04 5.31
N LEU A 307 9.42 5.02 3.99
CA LEU A 307 10.49 4.99 3.00
C LEU A 307 10.96 6.39 2.54
N SER A 308 10.13 7.44 2.69
CA SER A 308 10.45 8.84 2.35
C SER A 308 11.43 9.51 3.32
N GLY A 309 11.67 8.91 4.49
CA GLY A 309 12.57 9.41 5.52
C GLY A 309 14.04 9.00 5.37
N GLY A 310 14.60 9.10 4.16
CA GLY A 310 15.99 8.75 3.84
C GLY A 310 17.03 9.32 4.85
N PRO A 311 18.26 8.78 4.89
CA PRO A 311 19.25 9.17 5.88
C PRO A 311 19.47 10.69 5.84
N LYS A 312 19.07 11.38 6.90
CA LYS A 312 19.60 12.72 7.18
C LYS A 312 21.12 12.53 7.33
N PRO A 313 21.95 13.41 6.75
CA PRO A 313 23.40 13.29 6.87
C PRO A 313 23.80 13.42 8.34
N THR A 314 23.88 12.30 9.05
CA THR A 314 24.54 12.20 10.34
C THR A 314 26.03 12.07 10.07
N LEU A 315 26.81 12.96 10.69
CA LEU A 315 28.25 13.14 10.58
C LEU A 315 29.08 11.96 11.13
N THR A 316 28.70 10.71 10.83
CA THR A 316 29.50 9.53 11.19
C THR A 316 30.21 9.03 9.94
N GLU A 317 31.52 9.30 9.88
CA GLU A 317 32.46 9.07 8.77
C GLU A 317 32.64 7.60 8.34
N GLU A 318 31.94 6.63 8.95
CA GLU A 318 32.17 5.20 8.67
C GLU A 318 31.42 4.66 7.45
N ASP A 319 30.39 5.36 6.98
CA ASP A 319 29.71 5.04 5.73
C ASP A 319 29.93 6.20 4.76
N GLY A 320 30.60 5.95 3.64
CA GLY A 320 30.87 6.96 2.60
C GLY A 320 29.62 7.73 2.14
N PRO A 321 29.77 8.83 1.38
CA PRO A 321 28.66 9.74 1.06
C PRO A 321 27.48 9.00 0.41
N ARG A 322 26.45 8.71 1.21
CA ARG A 322 25.22 8.05 0.73
C ARG A 322 24.34 9.07 0.03
N ARG A 323 23.92 8.74 -1.19
CA ARG A 323 23.00 9.57 -1.99
C ARG A 323 21.64 9.66 -1.27
N PRO A 324 21.01 10.85 -1.19
CA PRO A 324 19.66 10.97 -0.68
C PRO A 324 18.69 10.22 -1.60
N THR A 325 17.87 9.35 -1.02
CA THR A 325 16.81 8.61 -1.71
C THR A 325 15.63 9.53 -1.98
N LYS A 326 15.09 9.50 -3.20
CA LYS A 326 13.93 10.31 -3.58
C LYS A 326 12.67 9.47 -3.59
N THR A 327 11.57 10.07 -3.17
CA THR A 327 10.26 9.41 -3.14
C THR A 327 9.22 10.23 -3.89
N PHE A 328 8.39 9.58 -4.71
CA PHE A 328 7.33 10.23 -5.49
C PHE A 328 6.02 9.48 -5.34
N PHE A 329 4.91 10.21 -5.18
CA PHE A 329 3.56 9.65 -5.04
C PHE A 329 2.63 10.19 -6.14
N TYR A 330 1.79 9.32 -6.72
CA TYR A 330 0.72 9.70 -7.63
C TYR A 330 -0.62 9.06 -7.27
N VAL A 331 -1.69 9.73 -7.69
CA VAL A 331 -3.05 9.18 -7.71
C VAL A 331 -3.52 9.18 -9.16
N PHE A 332 -3.79 8.01 -9.72
CA PHE A 332 -4.29 7.88 -11.08
C PHE A 332 -5.81 7.98 -11.04
N ASP A 333 -6.38 9.05 -11.60
CA ASP A 333 -7.82 9.29 -11.68
C ASP A 333 -8.25 9.49 -13.14
N TYR A 334 -8.00 8.48 -13.96
CA TYR A 334 -8.50 8.43 -15.32
C TYR A 334 -9.16 7.11 -15.64
N GLN A 335 -10.38 7.19 -16.16
CA GLN A 335 -11.14 6.03 -16.59
C GLN A 335 -11.12 5.94 -18.12
N THR A 336 -10.71 4.78 -18.65
CA THR A 336 -10.70 4.52 -20.09
C THR A 336 -12.12 4.63 -20.65
N LYS A 337 -12.29 5.35 -21.77
CA LYS A 337 -13.65 5.61 -22.30
C LYS A 337 -14.38 4.37 -22.78
N ASP A 338 -13.68 3.51 -23.51
CA ASP A 338 -14.19 2.21 -23.96
C ASP A 338 -13.73 1.12 -22.98
N GLY A 339 -14.14 1.28 -21.72
CA GLY A 339 -13.83 0.39 -20.61
C GLY A 339 -15.03 -0.47 -20.19
N TYR A 340 -14.77 -1.53 -19.44
CA TYR A 340 -15.80 -2.44 -18.92
C TYR A 340 -16.63 -1.84 -17.78
N TYR A 341 -16.13 -0.78 -17.14
CA TYR A 341 -16.75 -0.17 -15.97
C TYR A 341 -17.61 1.05 -16.33
N PRO A 342 -18.71 1.30 -15.59
CA PRO A 342 -19.50 2.51 -15.75
C PRO A 342 -18.67 3.78 -15.50
N GLN A 343 -18.85 4.79 -16.36
CA GLN A 343 -18.11 6.07 -16.37
C GLN A 343 -18.49 7.03 -15.22
N ARG A 344 -18.40 6.57 -13.97
CA ARG A 344 -18.81 7.33 -12.77
C ARG A 344 -17.82 7.24 -11.62
N MET A 345 -17.04 6.16 -11.52
CA MET A 345 -16.32 5.82 -10.28
C MET A 345 -14.84 6.19 -10.28
N GLY A 346 -14.41 6.96 -11.28
CA GLY A 346 -12.98 7.16 -11.50
C GLY A 346 -12.32 5.88 -12.00
N SER A 347 -11.02 5.79 -11.79
CA SER A 347 -10.20 4.65 -12.19
C SER A 347 -10.37 3.44 -11.26
N VAL A 348 -10.38 2.25 -11.85
CA VAL A 348 -10.46 0.97 -11.14
C VAL A 348 -9.09 0.32 -11.03
N HIS A 349 -8.90 -0.58 -10.07
CA HIS A 349 -7.64 -1.31 -9.86
C HIS A 349 -7.12 -1.93 -11.17
N GLY A 350 -5.91 -1.55 -11.57
CA GLY A 350 -5.26 -2.01 -12.80
C GLY A 350 -5.56 -1.17 -14.06
N GLU A 351 -6.43 -0.16 -14.00
CA GLU A 351 -6.70 0.72 -15.15
C GLU A 351 -5.51 1.63 -15.50
N GLU A 352 -4.52 1.76 -14.63
CA GLU A 352 -3.26 2.45 -14.92
C GLU A 352 -2.32 1.63 -15.82
N LEU A 353 -2.40 0.29 -15.76
CA LEU A 353 -1.50 -0.62 -16.49
C LEU A 353 -1.45 -0.40 -18.01
N PRO A 354 -2.56 -0.23 -18.75
CA PRO A 354 -2.49 0.05 -20.18
C PRO A 354 -1.71 1.33 -20.49
N TYR A 355 -1.77 2.34 -19.62
CA TYR A 355 -1.03 3.61 -19.79
C TYR A 355 0.45 3.47 -19.41
N VAL A 356 0.76 2.64 -18.41
CA VAL A 356 2.13 2.29 -18.02
C VAL A 356 2.86 1.55 -19.14
N PHE A 357 2.20 0.57 -19.77
CA PHE A 357 2.81 -0.23 -20.84
C PHE A 357 2.63 0.34 -22.26
N GLY A 358 1.92 1.46 -22.41
CA GLY A 358 1.75 2.12 -23.71
C GLY A 358 0.76 1.44 -24.65
N ALA A 359 -0.21 0.68 -24.14
CA ALA A 359 -1.26 0.06 -24.95
C ALA A 359 -2.00 1.07 -25.86
N PRO A 360 -2.33 2.30 -25.41
CA PRO A 360 -2.92 3.30 -26.29
C PRO A 360 -2.06 3.71 -27.50
N VAL A 361 -0.73 3.68 -27.37
CA VAL A 361 0.18 4.12 -28.44
C VAL A 361 0.23 3.12 -29.61
N VAL A 362 -0.06 1.85 -29.33
CA VAL A 362 -0.05 0.76 -30.30
C VAL A 362 -1.44 0.24 -30.65
N ASP A 363 -2.49 0.99 -30.31
CA ASP A 363 -3.90 0.62 -30.55
C ASP A 363 -4.36 -0.67 -29.84
N GLY A 364 -3.83 -0.87 -28.63
CA GLY A 364 -4.11 -2.03 -27.77
C GLY A 364 -3.27 -3.26 -28.09
N PHE A 365 -3.01 -4.08 -27.07
CA PHE A 365 -2.37 -5.39 -27.23
C PHE A 365 -2.77 -6.37 -26.12
N GLY A 366 -2.67 -7.67 -26.39
CA GLY A 366 -3.03 -8.72 -25.43
C GLY A 366 -4.48 -8.61 -24.97
N HIS A 367 -4.67 -8.43 -23.66
CA HIS A 367 -5.98 -8.29 -23.01
C HIS A 367 -6.42 -6.82 -22.83
N PHE A 368 -5.61 -5.84 -23.24
CA PHE A 368 -5.99 -4.43 -23.16
C PHE A 368 -6.99 -4.05 -24.27
N PRO A 369 -7.92 -3.09 -24.03
CA PRO A 369 -8.87 -2.64 -25.03
C PRO A 369 -8.18 -2.00 -26.24
N ARG A 370 -8.87 -1.91 -27.37
CA ARG A 370 -8.30 -1.48 -28.67
C ARG A 370 -8.82 -0.13 -29.18
N ASN A 371 -9.71 0.55 -28.47
CA ASN A 371 -10.33 1.80 -28.94
C ASN A 371 -9.95 2.99 -28.05
N TYR A 372 -8.71 3.47 -28.18
CA TYR A 372 -8.25 4.62 -27.41
C TYR A 372 -8.43 5.94 -28.17
N THR A 373 -8.81 6.98 -27.44
CA THR A 373 -8.88 8.35 -27.94
C THR A 373 -7.52 9.00 -28.02
N LYS A 374 -7.37 10.02 -28.88
CA LYS A 374 -6.13 10.80 -28.98
C LYS A 374 -5.64 11.36 -27.62
N SER A 375 -6.56 11.71 -26.73
CA SER A 375 -6.21 12.15 -25.38
C SER A 375 -5.61 11.04 -24.51
N GLU A 376 -6.07 9.80 -24.67
CA GLU A 376 -5.55 8.62 -23.96
C GLU A 376 -4.15 8.25 -24.45
N ILE A 377 -3.90 8.43 -25.75
CA ILE A 377 -2.56 8.29 -26.34
C ILE A 377 -1.60 9.29 -25.70
N ALA A 378 -1.98 10.57 -25.61
CA ALA A 378 -1.15 11.60 -24.99
C ALA A 378 -0.92 11.36 -23.48
N LEU A 379 -1.91 10.82 -22.77
CA LEU A 379 -1.79 10.43 -21.37
C LEU A 379 -0.80 9.26 -21.20
N ALA A 380 -0.90 8.23 -22.05
CA ALA A 380 0.02 7.10 -22.04
C ALA A 380 1.46 7.53 -22.35
N GLU A 381 1.65 8.40 -23.35
CA GLU A 381 2.96 8.99 -23.64
C GLU A 381 3.56 9.70 -22.42
N SER A 382 2.75 10.49 -21.70
CA SER A 382 3.18 11.21 -20.51
C SER A 382 3.54 10.25 -19.36
N MET A 383 2.72 9.22 -19.12
CA MET A 383 2.94 8.22 -18.07
C MET A 383 4.23 7.42 -18.33
N MET A 384 4.42 6.94 -19.56
CA MET A 384 5.64 6.24 -19.96
C MET A 384 6.88 7.10 -19.80
N LEU A 385 6.79 8.40 -20.12
CA LEU A 385 7.91 9.33 -19.92
C LEU A 385 8.28 9.48 -18.45
N PHE A 386 7.31 9.65 -17.55
CA PHE A 386 7.58 9.74 -16.11
C PHE A 386 8.25 8.47 -15.58
N ILE A 387 7.72 7.30 -15.94
CA ILE A 387 8.27 5.99 -15.53
C ILE A 387 9.67 5.79 -16.10
N ALA A 388 9.88 6.09 -17.38
CA ALA A 388 11.19 5.93 -18.02
C ALA A 388 12.24 6.90 -17.46
N ASN A 389 11.85 8.13 -17.15
CA ASN A 389 12.73 9.11 -16.51
C ASN A 389 13.11 8.66 -15.10
N PHE A 390 12.13 8.24 -14.30
CA PHE A 390 12.37 7.70 -12.97
C PHE A 390 13.28 6.47 -13.02
N ALA A 391 13.03 5.51 -13.92
CA ALA A 391 13.87 4.33 -14.08
C ALA A 391 15.30 4.66 -14.52
N ARG A 392 15.52 5.78 -15.21
CA ARG A 392 16.84 6.20 -15.68
C ARG A 392 17.63 6.99 -14.64
N THR A 393 17.01 7.95 -13.96
CA THR A 393 17.71 8.93 -13.13
C THR A 393 17.27 8.96 -11.66
N GLY A 394 16.12 8.36 -11.35
CA GLY A 394 15.46 8.45 -10.04
C GLY A 394 14.62 9.72 -9.89
N ASN A 395 14.38 10.47 -10.96
CA ASN A 395 13.52 11.65 -10.95
C ASN A 395 12.59 11.63 -12.17
N PRO A 396 11.26 11.57 -11.99
CA PRO A 396 10.31 11.54 -13.11
C PRO A 396 10.37 12.82 -13.96
N ASN A 397 10.86 13.93 -13.41
CA ASN A 397 10.93 15.23 -14.08
C ASN A 397 12.14 15.45 -14.98
N ASP A 398 13.11 14.53 -14.99
CA ASP A 398 14.35 14.75 -15.73
C ASP A 398 14.06 14.76 -17.24
N ASN A 399 14.04 15.95 -17.82
CA ASN A 399 13.81 16.19 -19.24
C ASN A 399 15.02 15.70 -20.05
N LEU A 400 14.97 14.48 -20.58
CA LEU A 400 15.68 14.24 -21.82
C LEU A 400 15.06 15.13 -22.89
N ARG A 401 15.93 15.84 -23.60
CA ARG A 401 15.59 16.79 -24.67
C ARG A 401 14.40 16.32 -25.50
N GLN A 402 13.55 17.29 -25.82
CA GLN A 402 12.44 17.34 -26.78
C GLN A 402 12.62 16.66 -28.17
N GLU A 403 13.57 15.75 -28.37
CA GLU A 403 13.98 15.24 -29.68
C GLU A 403 13.17 14.02 -30.18
N VAL A 404 12.37 13.35 -29.35
CA VAL A 404 11.54 12.22 -29.81
C VAL A 404 10.06 12.47 -29.50
N LEU A 405 9.53 13.58 -30.01
CA LEU A 405 8.08 13.74 -30.13
C LEU A 405 7.62 12.84 -31.28
N LEU A 406 6.99 11.71 -30.93
CA LEU A 406 6.24 10.91 -31.89
C LEU A 406 5.20 11.80 -32.61
N PRO A 407 4.85 11.54 -33.89
CA PRO A 407 4.03 12.44 -34.71
C PRO A 407 2.68 12.86 -34.09
N ALA A 408 2.12 12.04 -33.19
CA ALA A 408 0.90 12.32 -32.45
C ALA A 408 1.02 13.49 -31.45
N SER A 409 2.24 13.81 -31.00
CA SER A 409 2.53 14.84 -29.99
C SER A 409 2.42 16.29 -30.51
N ARG A 410 2.08 16.48 -31.80
CA ARG A 410 1.85 17.81 -32.38
C ARG A 410 0.52 18.44 -31.96
N GLU A 411 -0.48 17.65 -31.55
CA GLU A 411 -1.73 18.17 -30.99
C GLU A 411 -1.54 18.55 -29.51
N ARG A 412 -0.91 19.72 -29.27
CA ARG A 412 -0.86 20.47 -28.00
C ARG A 412 -1.03 19.61 -26.72
N ASN A 413 0.07 19.03 -26.24
CA ASN A 413 0.19 18.46 -24.89
C ASN A 413 -0.41 19.40 -23.83
N LYS A 414 -1.62 19.09 -23.34
CA LYS A 414 -2.18 19.67 -22.11
C LYS A 414 -1.38 19.25 -20.86
N PHE A 415 -0.45 18.31 -21.01
CA PHE A 415 0.49 17.82 -20.01
C PHE A 415 1.88 18.50 -20.07
N ARG A 416 1.97 19.74 -20.60
CA ARG A 416 3.18 20.60 -20.45
C ARG A 416 3.61 20.72 -18.98
N PRO A 417 4.92 20.89 -18.71
CA PRO A 417 5.65 20.12 -17.71
C PRO A 417 5.03 20.33 -16.33
N VAL A 418 4.24 19.37 -15.88
CA VAL A 418 3.89 19.35 -14.47
C VAL A 418 5.11 18.89 -13.72
N ASN A 419 5.61 19.77 -12.86
CA ASN A 419 6.66 19.46 -11.93
C ASN A 419 6.09 18.48 -10.90
N TRP A 420 6.51 17.22 -10.96
CA TRP A 420 6.18 16.20 -9.98
C TRP A 420 7.06 16.41 -8.76
N GLU A 421 6.50 17.01 -7.72
CA GLU A 421 7.25 17.26 -6.48
C GLU A 421 7.55 15.99 -5.71
N GLU A 422 8.67 16.01 -4.99
CA GLU A 422 9.07 14.92 -4.11
C GLU A 422 8.06 14.79 -2.96
N TYR A 423 7.69 13.54 -2.67
CA TYR A 423 6.83 13.18 -1.56
C TYR A 423 7.64 13.15 -0.27
N ASP A 424 7.11 13.77 0.77
CA ASP A 424 7.63 13.70 2.12
C ASP A 424 6.52 13.36 3.13
N SER A 425 6.89 12.80 4.28
CA SER A 425 5.91 12.47 5.32
C SER A 425 5.28 13.69 5.99
N THR A 426 5.82 14.89 5.76
CA THR A 426 5.31 16.14 6.34
C THR A 426 4.27 16.84 5.47
N HIS A 427 4.51 16.98 4.16
CA HIS A 427 3.58 17.66 3.26
C HIS A 427 2.76 16.69 2.41
N GLN A 428 3.20 15.43 2.30
CA GLN A 428 2.48 14.34 1.64
C GLN A 428 1.91 14.73 0.26
N LYS A 429 2.75 15.38 -0.55
CA LYS A 429 2.37 15.89 -1.87
C LYS A 429 2.28 14.76 -2.89
N TYR A 430 1.27 14.81 -3.75
CA TYR A 430 1.11 13.83 -4.83
C TYR A 430 0.76 14.48 -6.16
N LEU A 431 0.98 13.74 -7.23
CA LEU A 431 0.55 14.10 -8.58
C LEU A 431 -0.77 13.40 -8.91
N GLU A 432 -1.83 14.17 -9.18
CA GLU A 432 -3.07 13.62 -9.75
C GLU A 432 -2.89 13.43 -11.26
N ILE A 433 -2.93 12.18 -11.72
CA ILE A 433 -2.81 11.82 -13.14
C ILE A 433 -4.21 11.60 -13.69
N GLY A 434 -4.72 12.58 -14.44
CA GLY A 434 -6.06 12.57 -15.03
C GLY A 434 -6.18 13.51 -16.24
N MET A 435 -7.40 13.67 -16.77
CA MET A 435 -7.66 14.56 -17.93
C MET A 435 -7.77 16.05 -17.58
N LYS A 436 -7.93 16.37 -16.30
CA LYS A 436 -7.73 17.73 -15.78
C LYS A 436 -6.22 18.01 -15.75
N PRO A 437 -5.77 19.25 -15.97
CA PRO A 437 -4.35 19.57 -15.86
C PRO A 437 -3.85 19.05 -14.50
N PRO A 438 -2.74 18.28 -14.46
CA PRO A 438 -2.34 17.61 -13.24
C PRO A 438 -2.18 18.64 -12.13
N ALA A 439 -2.98 18.50 -11.08
CA ALA A 439 -2.96 19.38 -9.94
C ALA A 439 -2.16 18.68 -8.84
N GLN A 440 -1.30 19.44 -8.16
CA GLN A 440 -0.76 18.99 -6.89
C GLN A 440 -1.79 19.33 -5.82
N GLU A 441 -2.31 18.31 -5.16
CA GLU A 441 -3.13 18.47 -3.97
C GLU A 441 -2.36 17.86 -2.79
N PRO A 442 -2.31 18.50 -1.61
CA PRO A 442 -1.85 17.82 -0.40
C PRO A 442 -2.81 16.67 -0.12
N LEU A 443 -2.29 15.49 0.28
CA LEU A 443 -3.16 14.45 0.82
C LEU A 443 -4.04 15.10 1.89
N PRO A 444 -5.37 15.02 1.75
CA PRO A 444 -6.21 15.64 2.75
C PRO A 444 -5.99 14.93 4.08
N GLY A 445 -6.02 15.69 5.19
CA GLY A 445 -5.54 15.25 6.50
C GLY A 445 -5.84 13.78 6.82
N SER A 446 -4.79 12.97 6.77
CA SER A 446 -4.70 11.57 7.21
C SER A 446 -5.82 10.61 6.77
N PRO A 447 -5.55 9.68 5.82
CA PRO A 447 -6.23 8.38 5.81
C PRO A 447 -6.01 7.60 7.13
N ALA A 448 -5.05 8.03 7.96
CA ALA A 448 -4.77 7.50 9.30
C ALA A 448 -5.84 7.81 10.37
N VAL A 449 -6.75 8.76 10.15
CA VAL A 449 -7.67 9.24 11.22
C VAL A 449 -8.88 8.32 11.45
N GLY A 450 -9.21 7.44 10.50
CA GLY A 450 -10.29 6.45 10.68
C GLY A 450 -10.03 5.38 11.75
N VAL A 451 -8.78 5.25 12.23
CA VAL A 451 -8.41 4.26 13.26
C VAL A 451 -7.66 4.90 14.45
N ALA A 452 -7.06 6.09 14.28
CA ALA A 452 -6.32 6.76 15.35
C ALA A 452 -7.18 7.50 16.39
N ALA A 453 -8.45 7.83 16.10
CA ALA A 453 -9.23 8.77 16.93
C ALA A 453 -10.04 8.14 18.08
N THR A 454 -10.01 6.83 18.29
CA THR A 454 -10.94 6.17 19.24
C THR A 454 -10.39 5.92 20.65
N SER A 455 -9.13 6.22 20.97
CA SER A 455 -8.58 5.88 22.29
C SER A 455 -8.61 6.98 23.36
N SER A 456 -9.12 8.19 23.08
CA SER A 456 -9.10 9.29 24.07
C SER A 456 -10.46 9.76 24.59
N ARG A 457 -11.52 8.94 24.54
CA ARG A 457 -12.81 9.30 25.16
C ARG A 457 -13.20 8.34 26.29
N THR A 458 -12.70 8.66 27.47
CA THR A 458 -13.36 8.31 28.74
C THR A 458 -14.81 8.83 28.76
N ALA A 459 -15.68 8.02 29.39
CA ALA A 459 -17.14 8.08 29.43
C ALA A 459 -17.79 9.45 29.80
N PRO A 460 -19.11 9.62 29.52
CA PRO A 460 -19.78 10.91 29.54
C PRO A 460 -20.27 11.32 30.94
N GLY A 461 -19.99 12.56 31.33
CA GLY A 461 -20.76 13.31 32.34
C GLY A 461 -21.65 14.32 31.63
N GLY A 462 -22.97 14.23 31.86
CA GLY A 462 -23.96 15.07 31.20
C GLY A 462 -23.92 16.54 31.60
N ASP A 463 -24.41 17.41 30.71
CA ASP A 463 -25.60 18.26 30.91
C ASP A 463 -25.74 19.19 29.70
N GLY A 464 -26.98 19.51 29.32
CA GLY A 464 -27.31 20.08 28.02
C GLY A 464 -27.19 21.61 27.91
N ARG A 465 -27.21 22.10 26.66
CA ARG A 465 -28.16 23.13 26.17
C ARG A 465 -27.85 23.51 24.73
N ARG A 466 -28.86 23.35 23.87
CA ARG A 466 -28.93 23.92 22.52
C ARG A 466 -28.96 25.46 22.57
N ARG A 467 -28.23 26.12 21.68
CA ARG A 467 -28.69 27.35 21.01
C ARG A 467 -28.28 27.34 19.54
N ARG A 468 -29.30 27.46 18.68
CA ARG A 468 -29.20 27.73 17.24
C ARG A 468 -28.95 29.22 17.03
N THR A 469 -28.09 29.56 16.09
CA THR A 469 -28.19 30.79 15.31
C THR A 469 -27.83 30.47 13.86
N THR A 470 -28.85 30.57 13.02
CA THR A 470 -28.84 30.52 11.56
C THR A 470 -28.45 31.87 10.99
N GLN A 471 -27.61 31.92 9.94
CA GLN A 471 -27.91 32.59 8.66
C GLN A 471 -26.78 32.36 7.62
N PRO A 472 -27.08 32.50 6.30
CA PRO A 472 -26.53 31.64 5.26
C PRO A 472 -25.43 32.30 4.42
N VAL A 473 -24.54 31.49 3.84
CA VAL A 473 -23.71 31.92 2.72
C VAL A 473 -23.88 30.90 1.59
N GLN A 474 -24.49 31.36 0.50
CA GLN A 474 -24.60 30.63 -0.76
C GLN A 474 -23.19 30.32 -1.29
N LYS A 475 -22.95 29.05 -1.67
CA LYS A 475 -21.82 28.64 -2.52
C LYS A 475 -22.33 27.97 -3.80
N PRO A 476 -21.64 28.17 -4.93
CA PRO A 476 -22.04 27.67 -6.24
C PRO A 476 -21.73 26.17 -6.42
N GLN A 477 -22.29 25.65 -7.50
CA GLN A 477 -22.57 24.26 -7.82
C GLN A 477 -21.36 23.30 -7.94
N ARG A 478 -21.59 22.08 -7.43
CA ARG A 478 -21.14 20.74 -7.88
C ARG A 478 -19.71 20.60 -8.44
N THR A 479 -18.83 20.01 -7.61
CA THR A 479 -17.95 18.84 -7.86
C THR A 479 -16.75 18.93 -6.90
N ARG A 480 -16.85 18.30 -5.73
CA ARG A 480 -15.75 18.01 -4.77
C ARG A 480 -16.35 17.51 -3.46
N SER A 481 -16.21 16.23 -3.17
CA SER A 481 -16.40 15.63 -1.85
C SER A 481 -15.49 14.40 -1.85
N VAL A 482 -14.66 14.12 -0.85
CA VAL A 482 -14.65 14.58 0.54
C VAL A 482 -13.19 14.61 0.94
N LEU A 483 -12.76 15.68 1.58
CA LEU A 483 -11.79 15.72 2.67
C LEU A 483 -11.46 17.21 2.90
N ARG A 484 -12.20 17.85 3.79
CA ARG A 484 -11.90 19.19 4.30
C ARG A 484 -12.25 19.30 5.78
N GLY A 485 -11.23 19.67 6.56
CA GLY A 485 -11.29 20.29 7.89
C GLY A 485 -11.56 19.31 9.02
N TRP A 486 -10.92 19.41 10.19
CA TRP A 486 -10.76 20.62 11.00
C TRP A 486 -9.38 20.74 11.66
N SER A 487 -8.81 21.95 11.64
CA SER A 487 -7.80 22.42 12.60
C SER A 487 -8.36 23.65 13.30
N ALA A 488 -8.55 23.58 14.61
CA ALA A 488 -8.42 24.73 15.53
C ALA A 488 -8.56 24.24 16.99
N LEU A 489 -7.41 24.09 17.67
CA LEU A 489 -7.13 24.67 19.00
C LEU A 489 -5.91 23.96 19.61
N THR A 490 -4.75 24.61 19.52
CA THR A 490 -3.82 24.75 20.64
C THR A 490 -2.79 25.83 20.27
N ARG A 491 -3.07 27.08 20.63
CA ARG A 491 -2.00 28.06 20.84
C ARG A 491 -1.36 27.71 22.18
N SER A 492 -0.10 27.31 22.17
CA SER A 492 0.76 27.33 23.37
C SER A 492 0.99 28.77 23.83
N PRO A 493 1.13 29.02 25.13
CA PRO A 493 1.95 30.11 25.64
C PRO A 493 3.23 29.56 26.28
N ALA A 494 4.34 30.22 25.96
CA ALA A 494 5.66 30.08 26.59
C ALA A 494 5.62 30.59 28.07
N PRO A 495 6.63 30.25 28.90
CA PRO A 495 6.61 30.55 30.32
C PRO A 495 7.20 31.94 30.63
N SER A 496 6.61 32.66 31.59
CA SER A 496 7.26 33.82 32.21
C SER A 496 7.01 33.88 33.73
N ARG A 497 8.04 34.39 34.42
CA ARG A 497 8.29 34.40 35.87
C ARG A 497 7.46 35.44 36.65
N GLN A 498 7.21 35.10 37.93
CA GLN A 498 7.09 35.97 39.14
C GLN A 498 5.92 36.98 39.18
N ARG A 499 5.16 37.25 40.25
CA ARG A 499 5.27 37.12 41.73
C ARG A 499 3.82 37.28 42.35
N PRO A 500 3.62 37.24 43.69
CA PRO A 500 2.44 36.67 44.35
C PRO A 500 1.40 37.70 44.81
N ASN A 501 0.17 37.26 45.12
CA ASN A 501 -0.43 37.52 46.45
C ASN A 501 -1.77 36.81 46.72
N THR A 502 -1.77 36.11 47.86
CA THR A 502 -2.78 36.07 48.94
C THR A 502 -4.26 35.74 48.71
N GLN A 503 -4.67 34.78 49.56
CA GLN A 503 -5.98 34.60 50.21
C GLN A 503 -7.08 33.97 49.35
N ASN A 504 -7.89 33.02 49.81
CA ASN A 504 -8.08 32.43 51.12
C ASN A 504 -8.84 31.11 50.87
N LYS A 505 -8.48 30.04 51.60
CA LYS A 505 -9.41 29.21 52.41
C LYS A 505 -10.80 28.94 51.79
N ARG A 506 -11.27 27.71 51.64
CA ARG A 506 -11.22 26.56 52.55
C ARG A 506 -12.20 25.51 51.99
N LEU A 507 -11.89 24.23 52.23
CA LEU A 507 -12.83 23.12 52.51
C LEU A 507 -13.82 22.70 51.42
N ARG A 508 -14.26 21.44 51.30
CA ARG A 508 -13.88 20.08 51.75
C ARG A 508 -15.12 19.23 51.40
N LEU A 509 -14.89 17.93 51.19
CA LEU A 509 -15.83 16.81 51.39
C LEU A 509 -16.94 16.70 50.32
N CYS A 510 -17.24 15.53 49.74
CA CYS A 510 -16.85 14.14 50.00
C CYS A 510 -16.41 13.46 48.69
#